data_AF-T1B6E3-F1
#
_entry.id   AF-T1B6E3-F1
#
_cell.length_a   1.000
_cell.length_b   1.000
_cell.length_c   1.000
_cell.angle_alpha   90.00
_cell.angle_beta   90.00
_cell.angle_gamma   90.00
#
_symmetry.space_group_name_H-M   'P 1'
#
loop_
_entity.id
_entity.type
_entity.pdbx_description
1 polymer ?
#
loop_
_entity_poly.entity_id
_entity_poly.type
_entity_poly.pdbx_seq_one_letter_code
_entity_poly.pdbx_strand_id
1 'polypeptide(L)'
;MIRQPIICVMGHVDHGKCISGDALLDLGDGRVLQAESVFEEFKHGPPIPQQSGIAHRADGLKLLSVDENGIVMPRNVSHVWKLKANRLVSVLTKAGFEVKTTPEHRFLVFTQNGGIEYVEAERLKPGDSLLIPTKTTISALSLGRIKEHILDKLPDSFLIRVSRELNDKIATYCKGRAYKLGKEIGDNNLFYHLQNRYYRPSVLQDLMRRISYAKENAYDQIEAVKYSTPKQRASHKSFWLKIPHKLDEFGALYYAVGLLFGDGVGGTAYLSNTSETIIEEFKRSIMKSFGIDAATNWRRTSYIVSHHGGKTFLKFLAAIFDYPETDKTRVLKVPEIISMSPNDLAGKFIKGFFDAEGFAEAENFTGSVGISCESAMLMRQLPSLLHRFGCLAYFVKRKSRTALELAISGSENLNSFSTNVGFSEPSKATALNRNLKKAVSSRVFDMTPLGGQFVHNLRGTYGIHGRHGFDLSYYESKNV
;
A
#
# COMPACT_ATOMS: atom_id res chain seq x y z
N MET A 1 -22.24 2.51 28.84
CA MET A 1 -22.07 2.99 27.45
C MET A 1 -20.59 3.30 27.26
N ILE A 2 -19.84 2.40 26.61
CA ILE A 2 -18.37 2.49 26.50
C ILE A 2 -18.04 3.56 25.44
N ARG A 3 -17.38 4.66 25.86
CA ARG A 3 -16.95 5.76 24.98
C ARG A 3 -15.79 5.29 24.10
N GLN A 4 -15.83 5.57 22.80
CA GLN A 4 -14.76 5.20 21.85
C GLN A 4 -13.56 6.17 21.95
N PRO A 5 -12.31 5.68 21.88
CA PRO A 5 -11.13 6.54 21.83
C PRO A 5 -11.04 7.27 20.48
N ILE A 6 -10.58 8.52 20.53
CA ILE A 6 -10.41 9.40 19.36
C ILE A 6 -8.97 9.91 19.37
N ILE A 7 -8.37 10.01 18.19
CA ILE A 7 -6.97 10.34 18.02
C ILE A 7 -6.85 11.61 17.18
N CYS A 8 -6.05 12.56 17.65
CA CYS A 8 -5.68 13.74 16.88
C CYS A 8 -4.20 13.65 16.56
N VAL A 9 -3.86 13.79 15.28
CA VAL A 9 -2.49 13.59 14.77
C VAL A 9 -1.86 14.89 14.26
N MET A 10 -2.51 16.05 14.46
CA MET A 10 -1.85 17.34 14.20
C MET A 10 -2.53 18.53 14.90
N GLY A 11 -1.79 19.23 15.77
CA GLY A 11 -2.18 20.56 16.26
C GLY A 11 -1.80 20.88 17.70
N HIS A 12 -1.77 22.18 18.01
CA HIS A 12 -1.76 22.74 19.36
C HIS A 12 -3.03 22.35 20.13
N VAL A 13 -2.97 22.44 21.46
CA VAL A 13 -4.04 22.11 22.43
C VAL A 13 -5.37 22.78 22.04
N ASP A 14 -6.49 22.07 22.23
CA ASP A 14 -7.88 22.56 22.14
C ASP A 14 -8.53 22.86 20.76
N HIS A 15 -7.95 22.42 19.63
CA HIS A 15 -8.52 22.76 18.31
C HIS A 15 -9.55 21.79 17.70
N GLY A 16 -10.01 20.77 18.43
CA GLY A 16 -11.14 19.98 17.93
C GLY A 16 -10.85 19.14 16.67
N LYS A 17 -9.59 18.76 16.44
CA LYS A 17 -9.12 18.08 15.22
C LYS A 17 -9.08 16.56 15.34
N CYS A 18 -10.02 15.97 16.05
CA CYS A 18 -9.93 14.57 16.46
C CYS A 18 -10.68 13.65 15.48
N ILE A 19 -10.12 12.49 15.16
CA ILE A 19 -10.73 11.45 14.30
C ILE A 19 -10.82 10.12 15.06
N SER A 20 -11.77 9.26 14.69
CA SER A 20 -11.93 7.98 15.36
C SER A 20 -10.68 7.10 15.24
N GLY A 21 -10.43 6.23 16.24
CA GLY A 21 -9.24 5.37 16.26
C GLY A 21 -9.12 4.42 15.05
N ASP A 22 -10.26 4.03 14.47
CA ASP A 22 -10.34 3.17 13.28
C ASP A 22 -10.10 3.90 11.95
N ALA A 23 -10.05 5.24 11.95
CA ALA A 23 -9.81 6.04 10.75
C ALA A 23 -8.39 5.80 10.20
N LEU A 24 -8.28 5.65 8.88
CA LEU A 24 -7.00 5.46 8.21
C LEU A 24 -6.30 6.80 7.95
N LEU A 25 -4.99 6.82 8.17
CA LEU A 25 -4.10 7.96 7.97
C LEU A 25 -3.01 7.62 6.97
N ASP A 26 -2.80 8.54 6.02
CA ASP A 26 -1.69 8.47 5.08
C ASP A 26 -0.42 9.09 5.68
N LEU A 27 0.57 8.25 5.94
CA LEU A 27 1.86 8.67 6.48
C LEU A 27 2.75 9.20 5.35
N GLY A 28 3.69 10.05 5.73
CA GLY A 28 4.66 10.67 4.82
C GLY A 28 5.62 9.67 4.17
N ASP A 29 5.75 8.46 4.72
CA ASP A 29 6.53 7.34 4.16
C ASP A 29 5.69 6.44 3.23
N GLY A 30 4.39 6.71 3.08
CA GLY A 30 3.46 5.95 2.24
C GLY A 30 2.70 4.83 2.93
N ARG A 31 2.97 4.55 4.22
CA ARG A 31 2.13 3.62 5.01
C ARG A 31 0.75 4.21 5.24
N VAL A 32 -0.25 3.33 5.33
CA VAL A 32 -1.64 3.71 5.62
C VAL A 32 -2.07 2.95 6.87
N LEU A 33 -2.12 3.64 8.00
CA LEU A 33 -2.34 3.02 9.30
C LEU A 33 -3.60 3.57 9.96
N GLN A 34 -4.24 2.76 10.80
CA GLN A 34 -5.30 3.26 11.66
C GLN A 34 -4.73 4.28 12.64
N ALA A 35 -5.50 5.32 12.98
CA ALA A 35 -5.07 6.36 13.89
C ALA A 35 -4.63 5.78 15.24
N GLU A 36 -5.26 4.69 15.71
CA GLU A 36 -4.85 3.97 16.92
C GLU A 36 -3.45 3.38 16.82
N SER A 37 -3.15 2.71 15.71
CA SER A 37 -1.81 2.18 15.46
C SER A 37 -0.77 3.29 15.38
N VAL A 38 -1.12 4.44 14.76
CA VAL A 38 -0.23 5.61 14.71
C VAL A 38 0.05 6.14 16.12
N PHE A 39 -0.96 6.27 16.98
CA PHE A 39 -0.74 6.70 18.35
C PHE A 39 0.17 5.73 19.11
N GLU A 40 -0.08 4.43 19.02
CA GLU A 40 0.68 3.43 19.77
C GLU A 40 2.13 3.28 19.27
N GLU A 41 2.36 3.39 17.94
CA GLU A 41 3.69 3.29 17.33
C GLU A 41 4.56 4.52 17.57
N PHE A 42 3.98 5.72 17.50
CA PHE A 42 4.75 6.97 17.48
C PHE A 42 4.71 7.76 18.80
N LYS A 43 4.00 7.28 19.83
CA LYS A 43 4.06 7.91 21.16
C LYS A 43 5.47 7.79 21.74
N HIS A 44 6.04 8.92 22.14
CA HIS A 44 7.35 8.98 22.76
C HIS A 44 7.33 9.85 24.02
N GLY A 45 8.14 9.47 25.01
CA GLY A 45 8.26 10.16 26.29
C GLY A 45 7.05 9.96 27.22
N PRO A 46 7.07 10.61 28.39
CA PRO A 46 6.02 10.49 29.40
C PRO A 46 4.68 11.06 28.89
N PRO A 47 3.54 10.53 29.39
CA PRO A 47 2.23 11.06 29.05
C PRO A 47 2.06 12.49 29.55
N ILE A 48 1.51 13.35 28.69
CA ILE A 48 1.14 14.73 28.99
C ILE A 48 -0.38 14.73 29.27
N PRO A 49 -0.82 14.93 30.53
CA PRO A 49 -2.24 14.91 30.88
C PRO A 49 -3.03 16.00 30.16
N GLN A 50 -4.24 15.67 29.71
CA GLN A 50 -5.17 16.58 29.06
C GLN A 50 -6.56 16.47 29.70
N GLN A 51 -7.39 17.51 29.55
CA GLN A 51 -8.72 17.55 30.19
C GLN A 51 -9.57 16.29 29.88
N SER A 52 -9.46 15.75 28.66
CA SER A 52 -10.26 14.62 28.19
C SER A 52 -9.42 13.42 27.74
N GLY A 53 -8.14 13.33 28.11
CA GLY A 53 -7.27 12.24 27.69
C GLY A 53 -5.79 12.46 27.95
N ILE A 54 -4.96 11.96 27.04
CA ILE A 54 -3.50 12.03 27.12
C ILE A 54 -2.90 12.45 25.79
N ALA A 55 -1.75 13.11 25.84
CA ALA A 55 -0.91 13.38 24.69
C ALA A 55 0.50 12.83 24.91
N HIS A 56 1.20 12.53 23.83
CA HIS A 56 2.63 12.24 23.86
C HIS A 56 3.33 13.06 22.78
N ARG A 57 4.63 13.31 22.97
CA ARG A 57 5.45 13.78 21.85
C ARG A 57 5.49 12.70 20.79
N ALA A 58 5.47 13.10 19.53
CA ALA A 58 5.67 12.20 18.41
C ALA A 58 7.15 12.24 18.01
N ASP A 59 7.73 11.07 17.73
CA ASP A 59 9.09 10.97 17.20
C ASP A 59 9.08 10.30 15.83
N GLY A 60 9.78 10.85 14.86
CA GLY A 60 9.87 10.29 13.50
C GLY A 60 8.58 10.26 12.67
N LEU A 61 7.43 10.74 13.19
CA LEU A 61 6.15 10.72 12.48
C LEU A 61 6.04 11.87 11.47
N LYS A 62 5.73 11.52 10.21
CA LYS A 62 5.32 12.47 9.18
C LYS A 62 3.94 12.08 8.65
N LEU A 63 3.08 13.07 8.41
CA LEU A 63 1.81 12.88 7.70
C LEU A 63 1.78 13.71 6.43
N LEU A 64 0.96 13.32 5.47
CA LEU A 64 0.67 14.16 4.32
C LEU A 64 -0.17 15.36 4.75
N SER A 65 0.29 16.56 4.42
CA SER A 65 -0.40 17.82 4.67
C SER A 65 -0.47 18.63 3.38
N VAL A 66 -1.53 19.40 3.23
CA VAL A 66 -1.67 20.40 2.18
C VAL A 66 -1.13 21.75 2.68
N ASP A 67 -0.39 22.48 1.84
CA ASP A 67 0.01 23.86 2.10
C ASP A 67 -1.02 24.87 1.58
N GLU A 68 -0.75 26.16 1.77
CA GLU A 68 -1.63 27.26 1.33
C GLU A 68 -1.82 27.34 -0.19
N ASN A 69 -0.92 26.74 -0.96
CA ASN A 69 -1.00 26.68 -2.42
C ASN A 69 -1.69 25.40 -2.93
N GLY A 70 -2.19 24.55 -2.03
CA GLY A 70 -2.81 23.27 -2.39
C GLY A 70 -1.82 22.14 -2.66
N ILE A 71 -0.53 22.32 -2.35
CA ILE A 71 0.49 21.29 -2.59
C ILE A 71 0.55 20.33 -1.41
N VAL A 72 0.42 19.03 -1.71
CA VAL A 72 0.49 17.97 -0.70
C VAL A 72 1.92 17.52 -0.49
N MET A 73 2.40 17.59 0.74
CA MET A 73 3.75 17.15 1.10
C MET A 73 3.83 16.57 2.52
N PRO A 74 4.78 15.66 2.78
CA PRO A 74 5.03 15.16 4.14
C PRO A 74 5.45 16.29 5.10
N ARG A 75 4.79 16.38 6.26
CA ARG A 75 5.12 17.32 7.35
C ARG A 75 5.31 16.56 8.66
N ASN A 76 6.26 17.01 9.48
CA ASN A 76 6.52 16.43 10.80
C ASN A 76 5.33 16.66 11.73
N VAL A 77 4.96 15.62 12.47
CA VAL A 77 4.00 15.69 13.55
C VAL A 77 4.74 15.90 14.86
N SER A 78 4.30 16.86 15.67
CA SER A 78 4.94 17.15 16.96
C SER A 78 4.40 16.30 18.11
N HIS A 79 3.11 15.98 18.08
CA HIS A 79 2.41 15.29 19.15
C HIS A 79 1.33 14.37 18.59
N VAL A 80 1.10 13.26 19.29
CA VAL A 80 -0.05 12.37 19.09
C VAL A 80 -0.93 12.42 20.32
N TRP A 81 -2.25 12.50 20.09
CA TRP A 81 -3.25 12.71 21.14
C TRP A 81 -4.23 11.54 21.17
N LYS A 82 -4.63 11.11 22.36
CA LYS A 82 -5.69 10.11 22.58
C LYS A 82 -6.70 10.68 23.57
N LEU A 83 -7.82 11.14 23.04
CA LEU A 83 -8.87 11.85 23.76
C LEU A 83 -10.17 11.05 23.77
N LYS A 84 -11.05 11.37 24.72
CA LYS A 84 -12.43 10.87 24.78
C LYS A 84 -13.37 11.97 24.30
N ALA A 85 -14.24 11.68 23.34
CA ALA A 85 -15.40 12.54 23.07
C ALA A 85 -16.71 11.82 23.29
N ASN A 86 -17.76 12.61 23.50
CA ASN A 86 -19.11 12.14 23.81
C ASN A 86 -19.93 11.86 22.55
N ARG A 87 -19.58 12.49 21.43
CA ARG A 87 -20.31 12.42 20.16
C ARG A 87 -19.32 12.42 18.99
N LEU A 88 -19.66 11.68 17.95
CA LEU A 88 -18.97 11.67 16.67
C LEU A 88 -19.95 12.01 15.54
N VAL A 89 -19.44 12.61 14.47
CA VAL A 89 -20.12 12.85 13.19
C VAL A 89 -19.44 11.95 12.15
N SER A 90 -20.22 11.19 11.39
CA SER A 90 -19.71 10.42 10.25
C SER A 90 -19.88 11.24 8.97
N VAL A 91 -18.77 11.49 8.28
CA VAL A 91 -18.72 12.20 7.01
C VAL A 91 -18.51 11.17 5.90
N LEU A 92 -19.53 10.99 5.06
CA LEU A 92 -19.52 10.06 3.93
C LEU A 92 -19.53 10.82 2.61
N THR A 93 -18.54 10.58 1.76
CA THR A 93 -18.45 11.20 0.44
C THR A 93 -19.21 10.40 -0.62
N LYS A 94 -19.55 11.04 -1.74
CA LYS A 94 -20.13 10.36 -2.92
C LYS A 94 -19.20 9.27 -3.48
N ALA A 95 -17.89 9.45 -3.33
CA ALA A 95 -16.87 8.46 -3.69
C ALA A 95 -16.82 7.26 -2.73
N GLY A 96 -17.61 7.25 -1.65
CA GLY A 96 -17.72 6.15 -0.71
C GLY A 96 -16.62 6.14 0.37
N PHE A 97 -15.84 7.21 0.48
CA PHE A 97 -14.94 7.41 1.63
C PHE A 97 -15.74 7.84 2.85
N GLU A 98 -15.42 7.25 4.00
CA GLU A 98 -16.05 7.55 5.28
C GLU A 98 -14.98 7.89 6.31
N VAL A 99 -15.18 8.96 7.07
CA VAL A 99 -14.38 9.30 8.25
C VAL A 99 -15.30 9.72 9.38
N LYS A 100 -15.02 9.24 10.60
CA LYS A 100 -15.73 9.65 11.81
C LYS A 100 -14.87 10.60 12.60
N THR A 101 -15.48 11.68 13.06
CA THR A 101 -14.76 12.79 13.66
C THR A 101 -15.58 13.51 14.72
N THR A 102 -14.95 14.37 15.52
CA THR A 102 -15.68 15.22 16.47
C THR A 102 -16.46 16.32 15.74
N PRO A 103 -17.59 16.81 16.29
CA PRO A 103 -18.44 17.81 15.65
C PRO A 103 -17.71 19.06 15.11
N GLU A 104 -16.71 19.53 15.87
CA GLU A 104 -15.94 20.72 15.61
C GLU A 104 -14.76 20.53 14.62
N HIS A 105 -14.50 19.29 14.18
CA HIS A 105 -13.42 19.00 13.23
C HIS A 105 -13.70 19.64 11.89
N ARG A 106 -12.68 20.27 11.29
CA ARG A 106 -12.87 21.08 10.08
C ARG A 106 -12.43 20.37 8.82
N PHE A 107 -13.24 20.48 7.78
CA PHE A 107 -12.96 20.01 6.43
C PHE A 107 -12.77 21.21 5.50
N LEU A 108 -11.93 21.06 4.48
CA LEU A 108 -11.83 22.02 3.39
C LEU A 108 -12.99 21.80 2.41
N VAL A 109 -13.81 22.82 2.23
CA VAL A 109 -14.98 22.82 1.33
C VAL A 109 -14.75 23.82 0.22
N PHE A 110 -14.93 23.37 -1.03
CA PHE A 110 -14.98 24.24 -2.19
C PHE A 110 -16.37 24.84 -2.32
N THR A 111 -16.45 26.16 -2.23
CA THR A 111 -17.71 26.92 -2.24
C THR A 111 -18.22 27.15 -3.65
N GLN A 112 -19.52 27.41 -3.78
CA GLN A 112 -20.15 27.71 -5.08
C GLN A 112 -19.65 29.01 -5.71
N ASN A 113 -18.99 29.87 -4.93
CA ASN A 113 -18.38 31.13 -5.37
C ASN A 113 -16.91 30.97 -5.78
N GLY A 114 -16.39 29.74 -5.85
CA GLY A 114 -15.02 29.45 -6.28
C GLY A 114 -13.95 29.60 -5.20
N GLY A 115 -14.33 29.87 -3.94
CA GLY A 115 -13.43 29.94 -2.79
C GLY A 115 -13.29 28.62 -2.03
N ILE A 116 -12.30 28.53 -1.16
CA ILE A 116 -12.05 27.38 -0.27
C ILE A 116 -12.23 27.85 1.18
N GLU A 117 -13.03 27.12 1.96
CA GLU A 117 -13.32 27.46 3.36
C GLU A 117 -13.19 26.23 4.27
N TYR A 118 -12.86 26.48 5.54
CA TYR A 118 -12.91 25.45 6.58
C TYR A 118 -14.30 25.39 7.21
N VAL A 119 -14.96 24.23 7.08
CA VAL A 119 -16.31 23.99 7.64
C VAL A 119 -16.24 22.87 8.68
N GLU A 120 -16.84 23.11 9.84
CA GLU A 120 -16.95 22.11 10.92
C GLU A 120 -17.83 20.92 10.49
N ALA A 121 -17.50 19.72 10.95
CA ALA A 121 -18.14 18.47 10.57
C ALA A 121 -19.66 18.50 10.79
N GLU A 122 -20.11 19.11 11.89
CA GLU A 122 -21.54 19.23 12.21
C GLU A 122 -22.31 20.22 11.33
N ARG A 123 -21.60 21.12 10.64
CA ARG A 123 -22.19 22.15 9.76
C ARG A 123 -22.19 21.72 8.29
N LEU A 124 -21.54 20.63 7.95
CA LEU A 124 -21.55 20.06 6.61
C LEU A 124 -22.97 19.66 6.20
N LYS A 125 -23.30 19.91 4.94
CA LYS A 125 -24.60 19.58 4.34
C LYS A 125 -24.40 18.65 3.14
N PRO A 126 -25.36 17.74 2.87
CA PRO A 126 -25.34 16.95 1.64
C PRO A 126 -25.24 17.86 0.40
N GLY A 127 -24.23 17.60 -0.44
CA GLY A 127 -23.92 18.42 -1.61
C GLY A 127 -22.68 19.30 -1.45
N ASP A 128 -22.19 19.51 -0.22
CA ASP A 128 -20.91 20.19 0.00
C ASP A 128 -19.77 19.42 -0.67
N SER A 129 -18.87 20.16 -1.32
CA SER A 129 -17.78 19.59 -2.10
C SER A 129 -16.49 19.63 -1.31
N LEU A 130 -16.15 18.49 -0.71
CA LEU A 130 -14.92 18.32 0.08
C LEU A 130 -13.72 18.21 -0.84
N LEU A 131 -12.62 18.88 -0.47
CA LEU A 131 -11.36 18.76 -1.20
C LEU A 131 -10.67 17.45 -0.86
N ILE A 132 -10.24 16.74 -1.91
CA ILE A 132 -9.36 15.58 -1.82
C ILE A 132 -8.14 15.82 -2.72
N PRO A 133 -6.95 15.33 -2.33
CA PRO A 133 -5.77 15.47 -3.16
C PRO A 133 -5.88 14.61 -4.42
N THR A 134 -5.55 15.17 -5.58
CA THR A 134 -5.54 14.44 -6.86
C THR A 134 -4.36 13.49 -6.98
N LYS A 135 -3.22 13.87 -6.38
CA LYS A 135 -2.00 13.07 -6.34
C LYS A 135 -1.24 13.31 -5.04
N THR A 136 -0.64 12.25 -4.51
CA THR A 136 0.15 12.31 -3.27
C THR A 136 1.60 11.96 -3.54
N THR A 137 2.52 12.70 -2.93
CA THR A 137 3.96 12.41 -2.97
C THR A 137 4.44 11.95 -1.59
N ILE A 138 5.15 10.83 -1.57
CA ILE A 138 5.68 10.22 -0.35
C ILE A 138 7.21 10.28 -0.33
N SER A 139 7.80 10.16 0.86
CA SER A 139 9.22 9.92 1.06
C SER A 139 9.50 8.42 0.90
N ALA A 140 9.50 7.93 -0.34
CA ALA A 140 9.70 6.51 -0.64
C ALA A 140 11.12 6.04 -0.25
N LEU A 141 11.24 4.75 0.08
CA LEU A 141 12.53 4.10 0.32
C LEU A 141 13.35 4.00 -0.96
N SER A 142 14.66 4.17 -0.86
CA SER A 142 15.57 3.73 -1.91
C SER A 142 15.63 2.20 -1.96
N LEU A 143 16.14 1.64 -3.07
CA LEU A 143 16.36 0.20 -3.19
C LEU A 143 17.25 -0.35 -2.06
N GLY A 144 18.29 0.40 -1.68
CA GLY A 144 19.13 0.07 -0.53
C GLY A 144 18.36 -0.05 0.78
N ARG A 145 17.47 0.91 1.06
CA ARG A 145 16.64 0.88 2.27
C ARG A 145 15.59 -0.23 2.24
N ILE A 146 15.09 -0.63 1.07
CA ILE A 146 14.24 -1.82 0.91
C ILE A 146 15.02 -3.08 1.30
N LYS A 147 16.26 -3.23 0.83
CA LYS A 147 17.15 -4.34 1.19
C LYS A 147 17.41 -4.42 2.70
N GLU A 148 17.70 -3.28 3.32
CA GLU A 148 17.86 -3.19 4.78
C GLU A 148 16.57 -3.61 5.52
N HIS A 149 15.42 -3.11 5.08
CA HIS A 149 14.13 -3.46 5.67
C HIS A 149 13.84 -4.96 5.60
N ILE A 150 14.20 -5.62 4.50
CA ILE A 150 14.07 -7.08 4.36
C ILE A 150 14.97 -7.80 5.34
N LEU A 151 16.24 -7.39 5.46
CA LEU A 151 17.18 -8.00 6.40
C LEU A 151 16.70 -7.85 7.85
N ASP A 152 16.09 -6.71 8.18
CA ASP A 152 15.56 -6.42 9.52
C ASP A 152 14.28 -7.21 9.84
N LYS A 153 13.42 -7.45 8.83
CA LYS A 153 12.21 -8.26 8.99
C LYS A 153 12.44 -9.76 8.95
N LEU A 154 13.58 -10.24 8.45
CA LEU A 154 13.86 -11.69 8.38
C LEU A 154 14.05 -12.28 9.80
N PRO A 155 13.16 -13.19 10.25
CA PRO A 155 13.26 -13.77 11.60
C PRO A 155 14.30 -14.88 11.68
N ASP A 156 14.79 -15.19 12.89
CA ASP A 156 15.77 -16.25 13.14
C ASP A 156 15.32 -17.67 12.80
N SER A 157 14.06 -17.86 12.41
CA SER A 157 13.63 -19.08 11.72
C SER A 157 14.22 -19.25 10.31
N PHE A 158 14.93 -18.25 9.79
CA PHE A 158 15.71 -18.32 8.57
C PHE A 158 17.21 -18.56 8.84
N LEU A 159 17.87 -19.10 7.83
CA LEU A 159 19.31 -19.09 7.65
C LEU A 159 19.63 -18.25 6.42
N ILE A 160 20.66 -17.42 6.51
CA ILE A 160 21.17 -16.58 5.43
C ILE A 160 22.54 -17.13 5.04
N ARG A 161 22.69 -17.56 3.79
CA ARG A 161 23.99 -17.91 3.21
C ARG A 161 24.60 -16.66 2.57
N VAL A 162 25.86 -16.39 2.90
CA VAL A 162 26.57 -15.22 2.42
C VAL A 162 27.71 -15.59 1.48
N SER A 163 28.17 -14.60 0.71
CA SER A 163 29.32 -14.69 -0.18
C SER A 163 30.58 -15.08 0.57
N ARG A 164 31.56 -15.62 -0.16
CA ARG A 164 32.90 -15.86 0.42
C ARG A 164 33.53 -14.58 0.93
N GLU A 165 33.40 -13.49 0.17
CA GLU A 165 33.98 -12.19 0.52
C GLU A 165 33.50 -11.68 1.89
N LEU A 166 32.18 -11.67 2.12
CA LEU A 166 31.63 -11.26 3.41
C LEU A 166 32.02 -12.25 4.51
N ASN A 167 31.96 -13.55 4.22
CA ASN A 167 32.32 -14.57 5.20
C ASN A 167 33.79 -14.46 5.65
N ASP A 168 34.71 -14.14 4.74
CA ASP A 168 36.14 -14.01 5.04
C ASP A 168 36.42 -12.78 5.91
N LYS A 169 35.68 -11.68 5.71
CA LYS A 169 35.71 -10.50 6.60
C LYS A 169 35.24 -10.86 8.02
N ILE A 170 34.13 -11.60 8.12
CA ILE A 170 33.61 -12.09 9.41
C ILE A 170 34.60 -13.07 10.05
N ALA A 171 35.17 -14.01 9.28
CA ALA A 171 36.12 -15.00 9.77
C ALA A 171 37.41 -14.36 10.28
N THR A 172 37.91 -13.34 9.60
CA THR A 172 39.06 -12.54 10.04
C THR A 172 38.77 -11.88 11.38
N TYR A 173 37.59 -11.28 11.54
CA TYR A 173 37.16 -10.72 12.81
C TYR A 173 37.04 -11.79 13.90
N CYS A 174 36.53 -12.98 13.59
CA CYS A 174 36.30 -14.06 14.56
C CYS A 174 37.55 -14.87 14.91
N LYS A 175 38.68 -14.67 14.23
CA LYS A 175 39.91 -15.46 14.38
C LYS A 175 40.37 -15.50 15.85
N GLY A 176 40.58 -16.70 16.38
CA GLY A 176 41.01 -16.93 17.76
C GLY A 176 39.96 -16.67 18.85
N ARG A 177 38.75 -16.21 18.49
CA ARG A 177 37.68 -15.88 19.47
C ARG A 177 36.29 -16.38 19.11
N ALA A 178 36.14 -17.17 18.04
CA ALA A 178 34.84 -17.65 17.56
C ALA A 178 33.99 -18.34 18.64
N TYR A 179 34.61 -19.15 19.52
CA TYR A 179 33.89 -19.81 20.61
C TYR A 179 33.34 -18.82 21.64
N LYS A 180 34.19 -17.88 22.11
CA LYS A 180 33.79 -16.85 23.08
C LYS A 180 32.73 -15.93 22.50
N LEU A 181 32.95 -15.44 21.28
CA LEU A 181 32.02 -14.59 20.56
C LEU A 181 30.69 -15.29 20.30
N GLY A 182 30.73 -16.57 19.92
CA GLY A 182 29.53 -17.39 19.74
C GLY A 182 28.64 -17.40 20.99
N LYS A 183 29.22 -17.55 22.18
CA LYS A 183 28.47 -17.44 23.45
C LYS A 183 27.89 -16.05 23.67
N GLU A 184 28.63 -14.99 23.35
CA GLU A 184 28.19 -13.60 23.51
C GLU A 184 27.00 -13.24 22.60
N ILE A 185 27.01 -13.73 21.37
CA ILE A 185 26.00 -13.38 20.35
C ILE A 185 24.85 -14.40 20.26
N GLY A 186 24.86 -15.41 21.12
CA GLY A 186 23.81 -16.44 21.17
C GLY A 186 23.92 -17.54 20.11
N ASP A 187 25.10 -17.76 19.54
CA ASP A 187 25.40 -18.81 18.56
C ASP A 187 26.57 -19.70 19.00
N ASN A 188 26.26 -20.75 19.77
CA ASN A 188 27.27 -21.70 20.23
C ASN A 188 27.96 -22.48 19.10
N ASN A 189 27.39 -22.47 17.88
CA ASN A 189 27.92 -23.17 16.72
C ASN A 189 28.53 -22.19 15.69
N LEU A 190 28.89 -20.98 16.11
CA LEU A 190 29.42 -19.94 15.22
C LEU A 190 30.61 -20.43 14.36
N PHE A 191 31.50 -21.26 14.92
CA PHE A 191 32.62 -21.83 14.16
C PHE A 191 32.13 -22.72 12.98
N TYR A 192 31.10 -23.53 13.21
CA TYR A 192 30.50 -24.35 12.16
C TYR A 192 29.79 -23.49 11.11
N HIS A 193 29.08 -22.44 11.53
CA HIS A 193 28.44 -21.47 10.64
C HIS A 193 29.44 -20.69 9.76
N LEU A 194 30.58 -20.31 10.33
CA LEU A 194 31.71 -19.71 9.60
C LEU A 194 32.25 -20.62 8.49
N GLN A 195 32.44 -21.90 8.79
CA GLN A 195 32.91 -22.88 7.81
C GLN A 195 31.91 -23.12 6.67
N ASN A 196 30.61 -23.03 6.96
CA ASN A 196 29.55 -23.29 5.99
C ASN A 196 28.95 -22.02 5.35
N ARG A 197 29.42 -20.83 5.75
CA ARG A 197 29.02 -19.51 5.25
C ARG A 197 27.53 -19.20 5.40
N TYR A 198 26.91 -19.64 6.49
CA TYR A 198 25.53 -19.27 6.77
C TYR A 198 25.29 -18.93 8.22
N TYR A 199 24.36 -18.01 8.45
CA TYR A 199 24.12 -17.42 9.76
C TYR A 199 22.62 -17.26 10.00
N ARG A 200 22.25 -17.15 11.28
CA ARG A 200 20.93 -16.61 11.64
C ARG A 200 20.89 -15.10 11.37
N PRO A 201 19.76 -14.54 10.93
CA PRO A 201 19.62 -13.10 10.71
C PRO A 201 20.12 -12.23 11.86
N SER A 202 19.74 -12.50 13.12
CA SER A 202 20.19 -11.72 14.28
C SER A 202 21.71 -11.77 14.48
N VAL A 203 22.27 -12.98 14.36
CA VAL A 203 23.71 -13.25 14.46
C VAL A 203 24.48 -12.51 13.36
N LEU A 204 24.00 -12.58 12.11
CA LEU A 204 24.61 -11.89 10.98
C LEU A 204 24.59 -10.38 11.19
N GLN A 205 23.46 -9.82 11.62
CA GLN A 205 23.34 -8.39 11.88
C GLN A 205 24.25 -7.91 13.03
N ASP A 206 24.41 -8.71 14.09
CA ASP A 206 25.35 -8.38 15.17
C ASP A 206 26.80 -8.44 14.70
N LEU A 207 27.18 -9.48 13.94
CA LEU A 207 28.51 -9.61 13.36
C LEU A 207 28.83 -8.42 12.44
N MET A 208 27.90 -8.06 11.55
CA MET A 208 28.03 -6.90 10.66
C MET A 208 28.24 -5.59 11.43
N ARG A 209 27.49 -5.38 12.52
CA ARG A 209 27.66 -4.21 13.39
C ARG A 209 29.07 -4.15 13.98
N ARG A 210 29.58 -5.29 14.45
CA ARG A 210 30.93 -5.39 15.05
C ARG A 210 32.06 -5.15 14.05
N ILE A 211 31.86 -5.53 12.79
CA ILE A 211 32.82 -5.25 11.71
C ILE A 211 32.54 -3.91 10.99
N SER A 212 31.60 -3.10 11.48
CA SER A 212 31.19 -1.83 10.88
C SER A 212 30.80 -1.95 9.39
N TYR A 213 30.10 -3.03 9.03
CA TYR A 213 29.69 -3.32 7.67
C TYR A 213 28.24 -2.91 7.44
N ALA A 214 28.00 -2.03 6.47
CA ALA A 214 26.68 -1.47 6.17
C ALA A 214 25.67 -2.57 5.77
N LYS A 215 24.40 -2.41 6.20
CA LYS A 215 23.34 -3.40 5.96
C LYS A 215 23.00 -3.57 4.49
N GLU A 216 22.90 -2.47 3.75
CA GLU A 216 22.69 -2.50 2.29
C GLU A 216 23.75 -3.35 1.59
N ASN A 217 25.03 -3.12 1.89
CA ASN A 217 26.12 -3.89 1.31
C ASN A 217 26.05 -5.37 1.72
N ALA A 218 25.61 -5.68 2.94
CA ALA A 218 25.51 -7.06 3.40
C ALA A 218 24.41 -7.83 2.69
N TYR A 219 23.28 -7.17 2.42
CA TYR A 219 22.21 -7.77 1.64
C TYR A 219 22.71 -8.21 0.25
N ASP A 220 23.54 -7.37 -0.39
CA ASP A 220 24.14 -7.69 -1.69
C ASP A 220 25.12 -8.85 -1.66
N GLN A 221 25.60 -9.22 -0.47
CA GLN A 221 26.44 -10.39 -0.25
C GLN A 221 25.61 -11.63 0.14
N ILE A 222 24.28 -11.57 0.19
CA ILE A 222 23.44 -12.74 0.46
C ILE A 222 23.29 -13.57 -0.83
N GLU A 223 23.78 -14.80 -0.80
CA GLU A 223 23.64 -15.75 -1.91
C GLU A 223 22.26 -16.43 -1.90
N ALA A 224 21.77 -16.81 -0.71
CA ALA A 224 20.50 -17.51 -0.56
C ALA A 224 19.95 -17.46 0.87
N VAL A 225 18.65 -17.69 1.02
CA VAL A 225 17.96 -17.88 2.29
C VAL A 225 17.31 -19.25 2.38
N LYS A 226 17.19 -19.80 3.60
CA LYS A 226 16.50 -21.07 3.84
C LYS A 226 15.69 -20.99 5.13
N TYR A 227 14.43 -21.42 5.09
CA TYR A 227 13.63 -21.56 6.31
C TYR A 227 14.02 -22.85 7.04
N SER A 228 14.54 -22.70 8.26
CA SER A 228 15.01 -23.78 9.12
C SER A 228 14.91 -23.37 10.58
N THR A 229 13.88 -23.79 11.31
CA THR A 229 13.70 -23.38 12.71
C THR A 229 14.83 -23.88 13.63
N PRO A 230 15.16 -23.20 14.75
CA PRO A 230 16.18 -23.67 15.69
C PRO A 230 15.87 -25.04 16.33
N LYS A 231 14.57 -25.40 16.43
CA LYS A 231 14.09 -26.66 17.02
C LYS A 231 14.18 -27.85 16.04
N GLN A 232 14.34 -27.60 14.75
CA GLN A 232 14.44 -28.64 13.72
C GLN A 232 15.88 -28.74 13.21
N ARG A 233 16.39 -29.96 13.02
CA ARG A 233 17.71 -30.14 12.38
C ARG A 233 17.69 -29.47 10.99
N ALA A 234 18.81 -28.84 10.60
CA ALA A 234 18.99 -28.17 9.30
C ALA A 234 18.75 -29.08 8.07
N SER A 235 18.48 -30.36 8.28
CA SER A 235 18.25 -31.43 7.30
C SER A 235 16.80 -31.58 6.81
N HIS A 236 15.82 -30.77 7.24
CA HIS A 236 14.45 -30.86 6.69
C HIS A 236 14.27 -30.11 5.37
N LYS A 237 13.51 -30.77 4.46
CA LYS A 237 12.85 -30.47 3.15
C LYS A 237 12.79 -29.05 2.54
N SER A 238 13.29 -27.99 3.17
CA SER A 238 13.25 -26.63 2.62
C SER A 238 14.47 -26.34 1.75
N PHE A 239 14.24 -25.74 0.59
CA PHE A 239 15.28 -25.37 -0.36
C PHE A 239 15.96 -24.04 0.01
N TRP A 240 17.22 -23.91 -0.38
CA TRP A 240 17.91 -22.62 -0.43
C TRP A 240 17.36 -21.84 -1.61
N LEU A 241 16.89 -20.62 -1.34
CA LEU A 241 16.32 -19.73 -2.34
C LEU A 241 17.25 -18.55 -2.57
N LYS A 242 17.51 -18.20 -3.83
CA LYS A 242 18.11 -16.91 -4.15
C LYS A 242 17.13 -15.80 -3.74
N ILE A 243 17.61 -14.58 -3.57
CA ILE A 243 16.77 -13.41 -3.26
C ILE A 243 17.00 -12.33 -4.32
N PRO A 244 16.06 -11.40 -4.53
CA PRO A 244 16.24 -10.33 -5.52
C PRO A 244 17.26 -9.31 -5.03
N HIS A 245 18.14 -8.84 -5.92
CA HIS A 245 19.16 -7.82 -5.67
C HIS A 245 18.96 -6.58 -6.54
N LYS A 246 18.42 -6.74 -7.74
CA LYS A 246 18.24 -5.68 -8.74
C LYS A 246 16.81 -5.19 -8.82
N LEU A 247 16.63 -3.94 -9.26
CA LEU A 247 15.32 -3.30 -9.36
C LEU A 247 14.30 -4.13 -10.17
N ASP A 248 14.74 -4.76 -11.25
CA ASP A 248 13.89 -5.56 -12.12
C ASP A 248 13.55 -6.94 -11.53
N GLU A 249 14.41 -7.51 -10.69
CA GLU A 249 14.12 -8.72 -9.89
C GLU A 249 13.12 -8.40 -8.77
N PHE A 250 13.26 -7.23 -8.11
CA PHE A 250 12.26 -6.73 -7.16
C PHE A 250 10.92 -6.44 -7.84
N GLY A 251 10.92 -5.85 -9.03
CA GLY A 251 9.70 -5.59 -9.80
C GLY A 251 8.99 -6.90 -10.15
N ALA A 252 9.73 -7.94 -10.53
CA ALA A 252 9.18 -9.28 -10.75
C ALA A 252 8.59 -9.89 -9.48
N LEU A 253 9.29 -9.78 -8.34
CA LEU A 253 8.76 -10.23 -7.05
C LEU A 253 7.46 -9.51 -6.71
N TYR A 254 7.41 -8.18 -6.82
CA TYR A 254 6.25 -7.38 -6.44
C TYR A 254 5.03 -7.73 -7.30
N TYR A 255 5.23 -7.93 -8.61
CA TYR A 255 4.19 -8.41 -9.50
C TYR A 255 3.67 -9.81 -9.10
N ALA A 256 4.57 -10.75 -8.81
CA ALA A 256 4.18 -12.08 -8.33
C ALA A 256 3.41 -12.02 -7.00
N VAL A 257 3.82 -11.17 -6.05
CA VAL A 257 3.07 -10.96 -4.80
C VAL A 257 1.68 -10.40 -5.10
N GLY A 258 1.56 -9.43 -6.02
CA GLY A 258 0.27 -8.89 -6.44
C GLY A 258 -0.68 -9.98 -6.96
N LEU A 259 -0.18 -10.85 -7.83
CA LEU A 259 -0.96 -12.00 -8.34
C LEU A 259 -1.39 -12.93 -7.20
N LEU A 260 -0.50 -13.24 -6.26
CA LEU A 260 -0.83 -14.10 -5.11
C LEU A 260 -1.85 -13.47 -4.16
N PHE A 261 -1.86 -12.14 -4.03
CA PHE A 261 -2.86 -11.44 -3.23
C PHE A 261 -4.27 -11.62 -3.80
N GLY A 262 -4.41 -11.72 -5.13
CA GLY A 262 -5.68 -12.03 -5.79
C GLY A 262 -5.96 -13.53 -5.89
N ASP A 263 -5.15 -14.25 -6.66
CA ASP A 263 -5.41 -15.65 -7.03
C ASP A 263 -4.52 -16.67 -6.33
N GLY A 264 -3.78 -16.24 -5.31
CA GLY A 264 -2.93 -17.13 -4.52
C GLY A 264 -3.71 -18.07 -3.61
N VAL A 265 -3.15 -19.22 -3.30
CA VAL A 265 -3.66 -20.14 -2.29
C VAL A 265 -2.96 -19.85 -0.97
N GLY A 266 -3.73 -19.59 0.09
CA GLY A 266 -3.23 -19.40 1.45
C GLY A 266 -2.45 -20.62 1.94
N GLY A 267 -1.36 -20.41 2.68
CA GLY A 267 -0.56 -21.49 3.25
C GLY A 267 0.32 -22.29 2.28
N THR A 268 0.20 -22.08 0.97
CA THR A 268 1.14 -22.66 -0.02
C THR A 268 1.77 -21.63 -0.95
N ALA A 269 1.14 -20.47 -1.14
CA ALA A 269 1.53 -19.47 -2.14
C ALA A 269 1.55 -20.03 -3.58
N TYR A 270 0.70 -21.00 -3.88
CA TYR A 270 0.45 -21.45 -5.25
C TYR A 270 -0.51 -20.50 -5.95
N LEU A 271 -0.39 -20.35 -7.26
CA LEU A 271 -1.32 -19.54 -8.05
C LEU A 271 -2.43 -20.43 -8.62
N SER A 272 -3.69 -19.98 -8.52
CA SER A 272 -4.85 -20.60 -9.18
C SER A 272 -5.39 -19.66 -10.25
N ASN A 273 -5.12 -19.91 -11.53
CA ASN A 273 -5.60 -19.04 -12.61
C ASN A 273 -5.89 -19.85 -13.89
N THR A 274 -6.72 -19.30 -14.78
CA THR A 274 -7.06 -19.91 -16.08
C THR A 274 -6.34 -19.26 -17.25
N SER A 275 -5.84 -18.03 -17.09
CA SER A 275 -5.09 -17.32 -18.13
C SER A 275 -3.67 -17.88 -18.25
N GLU A 276 -3.35 -18.40 -19.43
CA GLU A 276 -2.00 -18.85 -19.78
C GLU A 276 -0.99 -17.70 -19.67
N THR A 277 -1.37 -16.49 -20.09
CA THR A 277 -0.50 -15.31 -19.96
C THR A 277 -0.14 -15.04 -18.51
N ILE A 278 -1.13 -15.04 -17.61
CA ILE A 278 -0.87 -14.79 -16.18
C ILE A 278 -0.06 -15.92 -15.54
N ILE A 279 -0.33 -17.17 -15.91
CA ILE A 279 0.46 -18.33 -15.45
C ILE A 279 1.94 -18.17 -15.86
N GLU A 280 2.22 -17.83 -17.12
CA GLU A 280 3.58 -17.67 -17.61
C GLU A 280 4.28 -16.44 -17.02
N GLU A 281 3.58 -15.32 -16.83
CA GLU A 281 4.13 -14.16 -16.14
C GLU A 281 4.47 -14.46 -14.68
N PHE A 282 3.64 -15.24 -13.97
CA PHE A 282 3.94 -15.67 -12.61
C PHE A 282 5.20 -16.55 -12.56
N LYS A 283 5.29 -17.57 -13.42
CA LYS A 283 6.48 -18.45 -13.52
C LYS A 283 7.74 -17.64 -13.81
N ARG A 284 7.69 -16.75 -14.81
CA ARG A 284 8.81 -15.87 -15.15
C ARG A 284 9.21 -15.00 -13.96
N SER A 285 8.23 -14.49 -13.23
CA SER A 285 8.46 -13.58 -12.12
C SER A 285 9.14 -14.25 -10.92
N ILE A 286 8.69 -15.43 -10.52
CA ILE A 286 9.32 -16.20 -9.43
C ILE A 286 10.69 -16.78 -9.84
N MET A 287 10.86 -17.14 -11.11
CA MET A 287 12.15 -17.55 -11.66
C MET A 287 13.14 -16.39 -11.63
N LYS A 288 12.72 -15.21 -12.10
CA LYS A 288 13.57 -14.02 -12.12
C LYS A 288 13.95 -13.53 -10.72
N SER A 289 13.03 -13.59 -9.76
CA SER A 289 13.25 -13.04 -8.42
C SER A 289 13.94 -14.00 -7.45
N PHE A 290 13.66 -15.31 -7.50
CA PHE A 290 14.21 -16.29 -6.56
C PHE A 290 14.93 -17.48 -7.23
N GLY A 291 14.93 -17.56 -8.56
CA GLY A 291 15.44 -18.73 -9.28
C GLY A 291 14.60 -19.98 -9.04
N ILE A 292 13.28 -19.82 -8.90
CA ILE A 292 12.35 -20.92 -8.57
C ILE A 292 11.63 -21.38 -9.83
N ASP A 293 11.72 -22.67 -10.15
CA ASP A 293 10.85 -23.34 -11.12
C ASP A 293 9.44 -23.58 -10.58
N ALA A 294 8.47 -23.74 -11.49
CA ALA A 294 7.13 -24.15 -11.13
C ALA A 294 6.51 -25.10 -12.16
N ALA A 295 5.62 -25.96 -11.67
CA ALA A 295 4.84 -26.89 -12.46
C ALA A 295 3.38 -26.43 -12.53
N THR A 296 2.74 -26.61 -13.68
CA THR A 296 1.32 -26.29 -13.89
C THR A 296 0.52 -27.58 -13.93
N ASN A 297 -0.58 -27.63 -13.19
CA ASN A 297 -1.49 -28.79 -13.18
C ASN A 297 -2.94 -28.32 -13.29
N TRP A 298 -3.68 -28.87 -14.26
CA TRP A 298 -5.12 -28.60 -14.37
C TRP A 298 -5.87 -29.19 -13.16
N ARG A 299 -6.79 -28.41 -12.61
CA ARG A 299 -7.81 -28.82 -11.65
C ARG A 299 -9.19 -28.53 -12.24
N ARG A 300 -10.26 -28.89 -11.53
CA ARG A 300 -11.64 -28.87 -12.06
C ARG A 300 -12.01 -27.61 -12.84
N THR A 301 -11.57 -26.43 -12.38
CA THR A 301 -11.99 -25.13 -12.92
C THR A 301 -10.84 -24.18 -13.27
N SER A 302 -9.60 -24.50 -12.87
CA SER A 302 -8.42 -23.64 -13.06
C SER A 302 -7.14 -24.46 -13.08
N TYR A 303 -6.06 -23.85 -13.57
CA TYR A 303 -4.73 -24.40 -13.37
C TYR A 303 -4.18 -23.98 -12.01
N ILE A 304 -3.52 -24.92 -11.33
CA ILE A 304 -2.69 -24.65 -10.16
C ILE A 304 -1.22 -24.64 -10.57
N VAL A 305 -0.56 -23.52 -10.34
CA VAL A 305 0.88 -23.36 -10.53
C VAL A 305 1.58 -23.58 -9.19
N SER A 306 2.20 -24.76 -9.05
CA SER A 306 2.92 -25.17 -7.85
C SER A 306 4.40 -24.84 -8.01
N HIS A 307 4.92 -23.94 -7.18
CA HIS A 307 6.33 -23.55 -7.21
C HIS A 307 7.22 -24.51 -6.40
N HIS A 308 8.48 -24.65 -6.80
CA HIS A 308 9.45 -25.50 -6.11
C HIS A 308 10.11 -24.83 -4.89
N GLY A 309 9.78 -23.57 -4.60
CA GLY A 309 10.34 -22.85 -3.45
C GLY A 309 9.91 -23.32 -2.06
N GLY A 310 8.91 -24.20 -1.98
CA GLY A 310 8.43 -24.84 -0.75
C GLY A 310 8.16 -23.87 0.41
N LYS A 311 8.45 -24.32 1.64
CA LYS A 311 8.22 -23.51 2.86
C LYS A 311 9.08 -22.26 2.94
N THR A 312 10.28 -22.25 2.34
CA THR A 312 11.15 -21.06 2.37
C THR A 312 10.48 -19.90 1.67
N PHE A 313 9.88 -20.12 0.50
CA PHE A 313 9.23 -19.06 -0.27
C PHE A 313 7.99 -18.52 0.47
N LEU A 314 7.10 -19.41 0.92
CA LEU A 314 5.91 -19.03 1.70
C LEU A 314 6.29 -18.21 2.94
N LYS A 315 7.27 -18.68 3.73
CA LYS A 315 7.68 -18.01 4.95
C LYS A 315 8.36 -16.66 4.67
N PHE A 316 9.03 -16.52 3.52
CA PHE A 316 9.60 -15.25 3.10
C PHE A 316 8.46 -14.27 2.78
N LEU A 317 7.46 -14.71 2.01
CA LEU A 317 6.28 -13.89 1.73
C LEU A 317 5.52 -13.49 3.00
N ALA A 318 5.38 -14.41 3.96
CA ALA A 318 4.74 -14.13 5.24
C ALA A 318 5.53 -13.09 6.07
N ALA A 319 6.86 -13.21 6.12
CA ALA A 319 7.70 -12.30 6.91
C ALA A 319 7.84 -10.90 6.29
N ILE A 320 7.90 -10.82 4.95
CA ILE A 320 8.22 -9.56 4.24
C ILE A 320 6.97 -8.85 3.73
N PHE A 321 5.97 -9.60 3.28
CA PHE A 321 4.75 -9.08 2.64
C PHE A 321 3.49 -9.37 3.45
N ASP A 322 3.61 -9.85 4.69
CA ASP A 322 2.46 -10.24 5.53
C ASP A 322 1.51 -11.23 4.82
N TYR A 323 2.04 -12.06 3.90
CA TYR A 323 1.22 -13.01 3.14
C TYR A 323 0.66 -14.09 4.08
N PRO A 324 -0.67 -14.33 4.11
CA PRO A 324 -1.28 -15.24 5.06
C PRO A 324 -0.82 -16.70 4.89
N GLU A 325 -0.49 -17.33 6.02
CA GLU A 325 -0.22 -18.77 6.08
C GLU A 325 -1.49 -19.63 6.17
N THR A 326 -2.64 -18.98 6.28
CA THR A 326 -3.98 -19.58 6.33
C THR A 326 -4.86 -18.93 5.25
N ASP A 327 -6.18 -19.08 5.36
CA ASP A 327 -7.12 -18.38 4.49
C ASP A 327 -6.82 -16.87 4.46
N LYS A 328 -6.67 -16.34 3.24
CA LYS A 328 -6.31 -14.96 2.97
C LYS A 328 -7.53 -14.06 2.75
N THR A 329 -8.70 -14.63 2.45
CA THR A 329 -9.83 -13.95 1.81
C THR A 329 -10.23 -12.63 2.48
N ARG A 330 -10.15 -12.54 3.82
CA ARG A 330 -10.62 -11.38 4.59
C ARG A 330 -9.56 -10.70 5.47
N VAL A 331 -8.31 -11.15 5.41
CA VAL A 331 -7.24 -10.73 6.33
C VAL A 331 -6.10 -9.98 5.66
N LEU A 332 -6.17 -9.79 4.33
CA LEU A 332 -5.15 -9.06 3.58
C LEU A 332 -5.15 -7.57 3.93
N LYS A 333 -3.96 -6.99 3.94
CA LYS A 333 -3.69 -5.55 4.02
C LYS A 333 -2.56 -5.22 3.05
N VAL A 334 -2.43 -3.96 2.63
CA VAL A 334 -1.27 -3.55 1.83
C VAL A 334 -0.01 -3.74 2.68
N PRO A 335 0.99 -4.52 2.23
CA PRO A 335 2.19 -4.71 3.01
C PRO A 335 2.99 -3.41 3.12
N GLU A 336 3.53 -3.12 4.30
CA GLU A 336 4.24 -1.85 4.53
C GLU A 336 5.38 -1.62 3.54
N ILE A 337 6.11 -2.69 3.18
CA ILE A 337 7.21 -2.60 2.22
C ILE A 337 6.71 -2.14 0.83
N ILE A 338 5.49 -2.51 0.42
CA ILE A 338 4.86 -2.03 -0.81
C ILE A 338 4.49 -0.55 -0.68
N SER A 339 3.84 -0.20 0.44
CA SER A 339 3.45 1.17 0.78
C SER A 339 4.63 2.13 0.76
N MET A 340 5.78 1.72 1.27
CA MET A 340 6.99 2.55 1.37
C MET A 340 7.89 2.49 0.12
N SER A 341 7.64 1.57 -0.81
CA SER A 341 8.48 1.43 -2.00
C SER A 341 8.27 2.54 -3.02
N PRO A 342 9.23 2.81 -3.93
CA PRO A 342 9.05 3.72 -5.07
C PRO A 342 7.86 3.31 -5.95
N ASN A 343 7.29 4.29 -6.66
CA ASN A 343 6.13 4.08 -7.53
C ASN A 343 6.38 2.99 -8.58
N ASP A 344 7.59 2.88 -9.13
CA ASP A 344 7.94 1.86 -10.13
C ASP A 344 7.77 0.42 -9.62
N LEU A 345 8.04 0.18 -8.32
CA LEU A 345 7.88 -1.12 -7.68
C LEU A 345 6.44 -1.30 -7.18
N ALA A 346 5.89 -0.31 -6.49
CA ALA A 346 4.52 -0.37 -5.97
C ALA A 346 3.51 -0.59 -7.12
N GLY A 347 3.75 0.01 -8.28
CA GLY A 347 2.95 -0.18 -9.49
C GLY A 347 2.97 -1.64 -10.00
N LYS A 348 4.07 -2.38 -9.83
CA LYS A 348 4.13 -3.81 -10.16
C LYS A 348 3.23 -4.65 -9.28
N PHE A 349 3.19 -4.38 -7.97
CA PHE A 349 2.27 -5.04 -7.05
C PHE A 349 0.82 -4.76 -7.42
N ILE A 350 0.46 -3.50 -7.66
CA ILE A 350 -0.90 -3.13 -8.08
C ILE A 350 -1.25 -3.83 -9.39
N LYS A 351 -0.34 -3.84 -10.36
CA LYS A 351 -0.54 -4.49 -11.66
C LYS A 351 -0.86 -5.98 -11.48
N GLY A 352 -0.05 -6.70 -10.70
CA GLY A 352 -0.30 -8.11 -10.42
C GLY A 352 -1.66 -8.34 -9.74
N PHE A 353 -2.02 -7.48 -8.78
CA PHE A 353 -3.30 -7.60 -8.09
C PHE A 353 -4.50 -7.33 -9.01
N PHE A 354 -4.40 -6.34 -9.90
CA PHE A 354 -5.42 -6.05 -10.92
C PHE A 354 -5.46 -7.11 -12.04
N ASP A 355 -4.33 -7.70 -12.42
CA ASP A 355 -4.29 -8.82 -13.36
C ASP A 355 -4.99 -10.05 -12.80
N ALA A 356 -4.96 -10.27 -11.49
CA ALA A 356 -5.74 -11.32 -10.81
C ALA A 356 -7.23 -10.92 -10.66
N GLU A 357 -7.52 -9.91 -9.84
CA GLU A 357 -8.89 -9.58 -9.36
C GLU A 357 -9.58 -8.44 -10.13
N GLY A 358 -8.81 -7.68 -10.91
CA GLY A 358 -9.29 -6.49 -11.60
C GLY A 358 -10.11 -6.83 -12.84
N PHE A 359 -10.97 -5.89 -13.23
CA PHE A 359 -11.76 -5.94 -14.45
C PHE A 359 -11.64 -4.61 -15.20
N ALA A 360 -11.67 -4.68 -16.52
CA ALA A 360 -11.65 -3.51 -17.39
C ALA A 360 -12.99 -3.28 -18.11
N GLU A 361 -13.97 -4.17 -17.97
CA GLU A 361 -15.35 -3.96 -18.37
C GLU A 361 -16.24 -4.63 -17.31
N ALA A 362 -17.24 -3.92 -16.81
CA ALA A 362 -18.28 -4.47 -15.94
C ALA A 362 -19.66 -4.09 -16.49
N GLU A 363 -20.64 -5.00 -16.40
CA GLU A 363 -21.99 -4.84 -16.95
C GLU A 363 -22.68 -3.53 -16.53
N ASN A 364 -22.34 -3.00 -15.35
CA ASN A 364 -22.95 -1.79 -14.79
C ASN A 364 -22.05 -0.55 -14.86
N PHE A 365 -20.87 -0.63 -15.47
CA PHE A 365 -19.84 0.42 -15.40
C PHE A 365 -18.99 0.52 -16.67
N THR A 366 -19.63 0.88 -17.79
CA THR A 366 -18.94 1.12 -19.06
C THR A 366 -17.97 2.31 -18.93
N GLY A 367 -16.75 2.18 -19.49
CA GLY A 367 -15.75 3.26 -19.42
C GLY A 367 -14.98 3.34 -18.11
N SER A 368 -14.83 2.23 -17.37
CA SER A 368 -14.07 2.18 -16.12
C SER A 368 -13.21 0.94 -15.98
N VAL A 369 -12.21 1.01 -15.12
CA VAL A 369 -11.47 -0.14 -14.59
C VAL A 369 -11.83 -0.30 -13.13
N GLY A 370 -11.93 -1.52 -12.63
CA GLY A 370 -12.20 -1.76 -11.22
C GLY A 370 -11.57 -3.02 -10.68
N ILE A 371 -11.77 -3.25 -9.39
CA ILE A 371 -11.28 -4.41 -8.65
C ILE A 371 -12.22 -4.70 -7.48
N SER A 372 -12.42 -5.97 -7.16
CA SER A 372 -13.29 -6.42 -6.07
C SER A 372 -12.51 -7.36 -5.14
N CYS A 373 -12.68 -7.22 -3.82
CA CYS A 373 -12.04 -8.10 -2.84
C CYS A 373 -12.83 -8.10 -1.52
N GLU A 374 -12.84 -9.22 -0.80
CA GLU A 374 -13.48 -9.33 0.53
C GLU A 374 -12.64 -8.77 1.67
N SER A 375 -11.34 -8.51 1.45
CA SER A 375 -10.51 -7.93 2.48
C SER A 375 -10.72 -6.42 2.60
N ALA A 376 -11.53 -6.04 3.58
CA ALA A 376 -11.90 -4.64 3.80
C ALA A 376 -10.70 -3.72 4.06
N MET A 377 -9.68 -4.19 4.80
CA MET A 377 -8.49 -3.39 5.09
C MET A 377 -7.69 -3.10 3.82
N LEU A 378 -7.36 -4.14 3.03
CA LEU A 378 -6.68 -3.99 1.73
C LEU A 378 -7.42 -3.02 0.82
N MET A 379 -8.74 -3.21 0.68
CA MET A 379 -9.56 -2.36 -0.21
C MET A 379 -9.70 -0.92 0.30
N ARG A 380 -9.61 -0.66 1.61
CA ARG A 380 -9.60 0.70 2.17
C ARG A 380 -8.24 1.39 2.08
N GLN A 381 -7.15 0.63 2.01
CA GLN A 381 -5.78 1.16 1.81
C GLN A 381 -5.42 1.36 0.34
N LEU A 382 -6.03 0.59 -0.58
CA LEU A 382 -5.72 0.63 -2.01
C LEU A 382 -5.93 2.02 -2.65
N PRO A 383 -6.97 2.82 -2.32
CA PRO A 383 -7.13 4.18 -2.85
C PRO A 383 -5.93 5.08 -2.58
N SER A 384 -5.40 5.09 -1.35
CA SER A 384 -4.20 5.85 -0.99
C SER A 384 -2.97 5.44 -1.81
N LEU A 385 -2.84 4.13 -2.09
CA LEU A 385 -1.76 3.62 -2.94
C LEU A 385 -1.93 4.07 -4.41
N LEU A 386 -3.17 4.05 -4.93
CA LEU A 386 -3.50 4.52 -6.28
C LEU A 386 -3.33 6.04 -6.45
N HIS A 387 -3.63 6.84 -5.42
CA HIS A 387 -3.45 8.30 -5.43
C HIS A 387 -2.00 8.71 -5.71
N ARG A 388 -1.00 7.91 -5.35
CA ARG A 388 0.41 8.16 -5.67
C ARG A 388 0.69 8.22 -7.18
N PHE A 389 -0.17 7.60 -7.98
CA PHE A 389 -0.08 7.55 -9.43
C PHE A 389 -0.97 8.59 -10.12
N GLY A 390 -1.73 9.39 -9.36
CA GLY A 390 -2.76 10.27 -9.92
C GLY A 390 -4.01 9.50 -10.35
N CYS A 391 -4.25 8.32 -9.75
CA CYS A 391 -5.40 7.49 -10.05
C CYS A 391 -6.42 7.60 -8.92
N LEU A 392 -7.43 8.46 -9.07
CA LEU A 392 -8.52 8.53 -8.10
C LEU A 392 -9.48 7.34 -8.29
N ALA A 393 -9.70 6.60 -7.21
CA ALA A 393 -10.63 5.47 -7.17
C ALA A 393 -11.79 5.76 -6.20
N TYR A 394 -12.97 5.21 -6.47
CA TYR A 394 -14.13 5.32 -5.60
C TYR A 394 -14.80 3.98 -5.37
N PHE A 395 -15.48 3.84 -4.24
CA PHE A 395 -16.24 2.64 -3.92
C PHE A 395 -17.57 2.60 -4.66
N VAL A 396 -17.84 1.47 -5.31
CA VAL A 396 -19.10 1.22 -6.01
C VAL A 396 -20.13 0.68 -5.01
N LYS A 397 -21.29 1.34 -4.90
CA LYS A 397 -22.40 0.86 -4.05
C LYS A 397 -23.00 -0.42 -4.66
N ARG A 398 -22.93 -1.54 -3.93
CA ARG A 398 -23.61 -2.79 -4.30
C ARG A 398 -24.77 -3.10 -3.35
N LYS A 399 -25.86 -3.65 -3.90
CA LYS A 399 -27.08 -4.00 -3.15
C LYS A 399 -26.90 -5.22 -2.22
N SER A 400 -25.92 -6.09 -2.49
CA SER A 400 -25.67 -7.32 -1.75
C SER A 400 -24.30 -7.86 -2.13
N ARG A 401 -23.29 -7.71 -1.26
CA ARG A 401 -22.05 -8.50 -1.27
C ARG A 401 -21.19 -8.22 -0.03
N THR A 402 -20.48 -9.25 0.42
CA THR A 402 -19.38 -9.22 1.40
C THR A 402 -18.12 -8.54 0.85
N ALA A 403 -17.94 -8.52 -0.47
CA ALA A 403 -16.82 -7.89 -1.15
C ALA A 403 -17.02 -6.39 -1.37
N LEU A 404 -15.96 -5.60 -1.13
CA LEU A 404 -15.88 -4.20 -1.56
C LEU A 404 -15.41 -4.14 -3.00
N GLU A 405 -15.90 -3.14 -3.75
CA GLU A 405 -15.51 -2.89 -5.13
C GLU A 405 -15.05 -1.45 -5.30
N LEU A 406 -13.90 -1.27 -5.94
CA LEU A 406 -13.36 0.02 -6.35
C LEU A 406 -13.46 0.15 -7.86
N ALA A 407 -13.74 1.37 -8.32
CA ALA A 407 -13.70 1.74 -9.72
C ALA A 407 -12.87 3.00 -9.95
N ILE A 408 -12.24 3.05 -11.12
CA ILE A 408 -11.43 4.14 -11.65
C ILE A 408 -12.09 4.54 -12.97
N SER A 409 -12.48 5.80 -13.07
CA SER A 409 -13.12 6.35 -14.27
C SER A 409 -12.67 7.79 -14.49
N GLY A 410 -12.96 8.31 -15.68
CA GLY A 410 -12.44 9.58 -16.15
C GLY A 410 -11.15 9.39 -16.97
N SER A 411 -10.97 10.22 -18.00
CA SER A 411 -9.84 10.14 -18.92
C SER A 411 -8.49 10.27 -18.21
N GLU A 412 -8.35 11.23 -17.30
CA GLU A 412 -7.10 11.48 -16.56
C GLU A 412 -6.71 10.30 -15.66
N ASN A 413 -7.68 9.79 -14.88
CA ASN A 413 -7.44 8.67 -13.97
C ASN A 413 -7.14 7.37 -14.73
N LEU A 414 -7.86 7.10 -15.83
CA LEU A 414 -7.60 5.92 -16.66
C LEU A 414 -6.26 6.02 -17.39
N ASN A 415 -5.86 7.20 -17.85
CA ASN A 415 -4.56 7.41 -18.49
C ASN A 415 -3.41 7.20 -17.50
N SER A 416 -3.58 7.73 -16.28
CA SER A 416 -2.66 7.51 -15.16
C SER A 416 -2.55 6.03 -14.80
N PHE A 417 -3.68 5.31 -14.75
CA PHE A 417 -3.69 3.87 -14.50
C PHE A 417 -3.00 3.10 -15.62
N SER A 418 -3.32 3.39 -16.89
CA SER A 418 -2.73 2.72 -18.06
C SER A 418 -1.22 2.89 -18.12
N THR A 419 -0.73 4.10 -17.84
CA THR A 419 0.69 4.45 -17.92
C THR A 419 1.50 3.81 -16.78
N ASN A 420 0.98 3.84 -15.55
CA ASN A 420 1.75 3.47 -14.36
C ASN A 420 1.50 2.02 -13.89
N VAL A 421 0.35 1.44 -14.22
CA VAL A 421 -0.08 0.11 -13.75
C VAL A 421 -0.38 -0.79 -14.95
N GLY A 422 -1.42 -0.45 -15.72
CA GLY A 422 -1.87 -1.22 -16.87
C GLY A 422 -2.28 -2.66 -16.53
N PHE A 423 -2.34 -3.50 -17.56
CA PHE A 423 -2.60 -4.94 -17.45
C PHE A 423 -1.54 -5.73 -18.22
N SER A 424 -1.23 -6.94 -17.76
CA SER A 424 -0.46 -7.92 -18.52
C SER A 424 -1.40 -8.87 -19.27
N GLU A 425 -2.59 -9.10 -18.73
CA GLU A 425 -3.66 -9.86 -19.38
C GLU A 425 -4.16 -9.14 -20.66
N PRO A 426 -4.00 -9.73 -21.86
CA PRO A 426 -4.29 -9.03 -23.12
C PRO A 426 -5.75 -8.59 -23.28
N SER A 427 -6.68 -9.40 -22.77
CA SER A 427 -8.11 -9.10 -22.80
C SER A 427 -8.44 -7.83 -22.00
N LYS A 428 -7.90 -7.73 -20.76
CA LYS A 428 -8.05 -6.56 -19.88
C LYS A 428 -7.34 -5.33 -20.45
N ALA A 429 -6.15 -5.48 -21.02
CA ALA A 429 -5.42 -4.40 -21.66
C ALA A 429 -6.19 -3.81 -22.87
N THR A 430 -6.77 -4.67 -23.71
CA THR A 430 -7.59 -4.26 -24.85
C THR A 430 -8.84 -3.50 -24.41
N ALA A 431 -9.51 -4.00 -23.37
CA ALA A 431 -10.67 -3.34 -22.76
C ALA A 431 -10.31 -1.97 -22.16
N LEU A 432 -9.20 -1.85 -21.44
CA LEU A 432 -8.69 -0.57 -20.93
C LEU A 432 -8.47 0.43 -22.07
N ASN A 433 -7.83 0.00 -23.17
CA ASN A 433 -7.61 0.86 -24.34
C ASN A 433 -8.92 1.31 -25.00
N ARG A 434 -9.94 0.45 -25.02
CA ARG A 434 -11.28 0.82 -25.50
C ARG A 434 -11.94 1.85 -24.59
N ASN A 435 -11.81 1.70 -23.27
CA ASN A 435 -12.33 2.65 -22.31
C ASN A 435 -11.66 4.01 -22.43
N LEU A 436 -10.33 4.05 -22.58
CA LEU A 436 -9.57 5.30 -22.78
C LEU A 436 -10.09 6.12 -23.97
N LYS A 437 -10.45 5.46 -25.08
CA LYS A 437 -11.00 6.14 -26.27
C LYS A 437 -12.40 6.73 -26.04
N LYS A 438 -13.15 6.21 -25.08
CA LYS A 438 -14.51 6.66 -24.75
C LYS A 438 -14.55 7.56 -23.52
N ALA A 439 -13.46 7.62 -22.75
CA ALA A 439 -13.42 8.27 -21.47
C ALA A 439 -13.50 9.80 -21.64
N VAL A 440 -14.39 10.40 -20.85
CA VAL A 440 -14.54 11.85 -20.69
C VAL A 440 -14.25 12.21 -19.23
N SER A 441 -14.79 13.30 -18.71
CA SER A 441 -14.69 13.67 -17.29
C SER A 441 -15.35 12.65 -16.36
N SER A 442 -14.70 12.35 -15.24
CA SER A 442 -15.27 11.59 -14.12
C SER A 442 -16.44 12.33 -13.48
N ARG A 443 -17.62 11.69 -13.45
CA ARG A 443 -18.81 12.24 -12.76
C ARG A 443 -18.70 12.20 -11.23
N VAL A 444 -17.63 11.61 -10.71
CA VAL A 444 -17.37 11.48 -9.26
C VAL A 444 -16.42 12.57 -8.79
N PHE A 445 -15.36 12.84 -9.53
CA PHE A 445 -14.28 13.73 -9.10
C PHE A 445 -14.16 15.03 -9.92
N ASP A 446 -14.56 15.02 -11.19
CA ASP A 446 -14.23 16.10 -12.13
C ASP A 446 -15.38 17.11 -12.30
N MET A 447 -16.40 17.06 -11.44
CA MET A 447 -17.49 18.04 -11.46
C MET A 447 -17.14 19.23 -10.56
N THR A 448 -16.88 20.39 -11.15
CA THR A 448 -16.66 21.64 -10.40
C THR A 448 -18.00 22.22 -9.95
N PRO A 449 -18.26 22.37 -8.64
CA PRO A 449 -19.56 22.73 -8.09
C PRO A 449 -19.80 24.25 -8.11
N LEU A 450 -19.64 24.90 -9.26
CA LEU A 450 -19.82 26.35 -9.38
C LEU A 450 -21.31 26.73 -9.45
N GLY A 451 -21.68 27.79 -8.72
CA GLY A 451 -23.03 28.33 -8.78
C GLY A 451 -23.32 28.96 -10.14
N GLY A 452 -24.56 28.82 -10.63
CA GLY A 452 -24.96 29.38 -11.92
C GLY A 452 -24.73 30.89 -12.03
N GLN A 453 -24.94 31.62 -10.93
CA GLN A 453 -24.66 33.07 -10.86
C GLN A 453 -23.17 33.38 -10.99
N PHE A 454 -22.30 32.57 -10.37
CA PHE A 454 -20.85 32.73 -10.48
C PHE A 454 -20.40 32.54 -11.93
N VAL A 455 -20.88 31.48 -12.59
CA VAL A 455 -20.60 31.21 -14.01
C VAL A 455 -21.18 32.33 -14.89
N HIS A 456 -22.38 32.81 -14.60
CA HIS A 456 -23.00 33.92 -15.33
C HIS A 456 -22.15 35.20 -15.23
N ASN A 457 -21.69 35.55 -14.03
CA ASN A 457 -20.84 36.72 -13.80
C ASN A 457 -19.52 36.59 -14.57
N LEU A 458 -18.85 35.42 -14.51
CA LEU A 458 -17.65 35.15 -15.29
C LEU A 458 -17.88 35.31 -16.80
N ARG A 459 -18.99 34.77 -17.31
CA ARG A 459 -19.36 34.94 -18.72
C ARG A 459 -19.53 36.40 -19.09
N GLY A 460 -20.15 37.20 -18.22
CA GLY A 460 -20.27 38.65 -18.40
C GLY A 460 -18.91 39.35 -18.42
N THR A 461 -18.03 39.03 -17.47
CA THR A 461 -16.68 39.64 -17.36
C THR A 461 -15.80 39.36 -18.58
N TYR A 462 -15.83 38.14 -19.10
CA TYR A 462 -14.98 37.72 -20.22
C TYR A 462 -15.68 37.80 -21.59
N GLY A 463 -16.88 38.39 -21.66
CA GLY A 463 -17.61 38.53 -22.92
C GLY A 463 -18.06 37.22 -23.56
N ILE A 464 -18.25 36.16 -22.75
CA ILE A 464 -18.68 34.83 -23.21
C ILE A 464 -20.21 34.81 -23.38
N HIS A 465 -20.67 35.52 -24.40
CA HIS A 465 -22.07 35.62 -24.78
C HIS A 465 -22.42 34.63 -25.90
N GLY A 466 -23.60 34.03 -25.85
CA GLY A 466 -24.25 33.56 -27.06
C GLY A 466 -24.54 34.78 -27.91
N ARG A 467 -24.22 34.76 -29.22
CA ARG A 467 -24.44 35.92 -30.09
C ARG A 467 -25.90 36.41 -29.98
N HIS A 468 -26.10 37.73 -30.09
CA HIS A 468 -27.31 38.53 -29.85
C HIS A 468 -28.59 38.17 -30.66
N GLY A 469 -28.76 36.93 -31.11
CA GLY A 469 -29.99 36.43 -31.73
C GLY A 469 -30.21 34.92 -31.53
N PHE A 470 -29.46 34.27 -30.64
CA PHE A 470 -29.56 32.83 -30.38
C PHE A 470 -29.68 32.56 -28.88
N ASP A 471 -30.73 31.84 -28.49
CA ASP A 471 -30.83 31.23 -27.17
C ASP A 471 -30.16 29.85 -27.14
N LEU A 472 -29.66 29.45 -25.97
CA LEU A 472 -29.12 28.12 -25.75
C LEU A 472 -30.29 27.15 -25.50
N SER A 473 -30.49 26.20 -26.42
CA SER A 473 -31.38 25.06 -26.22
C SER A 473 -30.55 23.79 -26.13
N TYR A 474 -30.92 22.89 -25.21
CA TYR A 474 -30.23 21.62 -25.04
C TYR A 474 -30.81 20.62 -26.05
N TYR A 475 -29.93 19.98 -26.83
CA TYR A 475 -30.32 18.91 -27.72
C TYR A 475 -30.81 17.70 -26.91
N GLU A 476 -32.08 17.33 -27.05
CA GLU A 476 -32.62 16.04 -26.62
C GLU A 476 -32.75 15.13 -27.84
N SER A 477 -31.97 14.04 -27.89
CA SER A 477 -32.20 13.01 -28.91
C SER A 477 -33.46 12.22 -28.54
N LYS A 478 -34.54 12.39 -29.31
CA LYS A 478 -35.57 11.35 -29.41
C LYS A 478 -35.11 10.36 -30.47
N ASN A 479 -34.78 9.13 -30.05
CA ASN A 479 -34.67 8.03 -31.01
C ASN A 479 -36.04 7.84 -31.65
N VAL A 480 -36.11 7.98 -32.98
CA VAL A 480 -37.27 7.62 -33.80
C VAL A 480 -37.16 6.16 -34.20
#